data_AF-A0A016UFP9-F1
#
_entry.id   AF-A0A016UFP9-F1
#
_cell.length_a   1.000
_cell.length_b   1.000
_cell.length_c   1.000
_cell.angle_alpha   90.00
_cell.angle_beta   90.00
_cell.angle_gamma   90.00
#
_symmetry.space_group_name_H-M   'P 1'
#
loop_
_entity.id
_entity.type
_entity.pdbx_description
1 polymer ?
#
loop_
_entity_poly.entity_id
_entity_poly.type
_entity_poly.pdbx_seq_one_letter_code
_entity_poly.pdbx_strand_id
1 'polypeptide(L)' 'MFQEPTFRAYARETVNRHRQFKMDPELWSAFFTVYVNFLASRGPLSDDQRKAWAQLGKVFDEECQSHLKELGLPHC' A
#
# COMPACT_ATOMS: atom_id res chain seq x y z
N MET A 1 -18.03 8.65 -3.62
CA MET A 1 -17.64 8.27 -2.25
C MET A 1 -16.64 7.13 -2.34
N PHE A 2 -15.48 7.26 -1.72
CA PHE A 2 -14.56 6.12 -1.59
C PHE A 2 -15.26 5.03 -0.76
N GLN A 3 -15.32 3.81 -1.31
CA GLN A 3 -15.79 2.64 -0.56
C GLN A 3 -14.64 2.16 0.34
N GLU A 4 -14.35 2.91 1.40
CA GLU A 4 -13.22 2.65 2.30
C GLU A 4 -13.18 1.20 2.83
N PRO A 5 -14.30 0.57 3.25
CA PRO A 5 -14.28 -0.84 3.65
C PRO A 5 -13.83 -1.78 2.53
N THR A 6 -14.22 -1.51 1.29
CA THR A 6 -13.83 -2.29 0.11
C THR A 6 -12.35 -2.13 -0.19
N PHE A 7 -11.81 -0.91 -0.05
CA PHE A 7 -10.37 -0.66 -0.21
C PHE A 7 -9.55 -1.42 0.84
N ARG A 8 -9.95 -1.34 2.11
CA ARG A 8 -9.28 -2.07 3.20
C ARG A 8 -9.34 -3.59 3.01
N ALA A 9 -10.50 -4.12 2.59
CA ALA A 9 -10.63 -5.53 2.23
C ALA A 9 -9.67 -5.94 1.09
N TYR A 10 -9.50 -5.09 0.08
CA TYR A 10 -8.54 -5.33 -1.01
C TYR A 10 -7.09 -5.33 -0.51
N ALA A 11 -6.72 -4.44 0.41
CA ALA A 11 -5.39 -4.43 1.01
C ALA A 11 -5.09 -5.72 1.77
N ARG A 12 -6.03 -6.19 2.62
CA ARG A 12 -5.90 -7.47 3.34
C ARG A 12 -5.77 -8.67 2.40
N GLU A 13 -6.58 -8.71 1.35
CA GLU A 13 -6.50 -9.79 0.37
C GLU A 13 -5.21 -9.73 -0.47
N THR A 14 -4.68 -8.54 -0.69
CA THR A 14 -3.35 -8.37 -1.30
C THR A 14 -2.27 -8.95 -0.38
N VAL A 15 -2.29 -8.68 0.92
CA VAL A 15 -1.39 -9.32 1.89
C VAL A 15 -1.52 -10.85 1.86
N ASN A 16 -2.75 -11.38 1.88
CA ASN A 16 -3.01 -12.83 1.85
C ASN A 16 -2.34 -13.52 0.66
N ARG A 17 -2.41 -12.91 -0.53
CA ARG A 17 -1.81 -13.46 -1.76
C ARG A 17 -0.29 -13.33 -1.83
N HIS A 18 0.28 -12.39 -1.07
CA HIS A 18 1.72 -12.15 -1.05
C HIS A 18 2.46 -12.80 0.12
N ARG A 19 1.74 -13.32 1.13
CA ARG A 19 2.35 -13.96 2.32
C ARG A 19 3.37 -15.05 1.99
N GLN A 20 3.15 -15.78 0.89
CA GLN A 20 4.05 -16.86 0.43
C GLN A 20 5.45 -16.36 0.06
N PHE A 21 5.58 -15.08 -0.33
CA PHE A 21 6.85 -14.47 -0.72
C PHE A 21 7.65 -13.96 0.48
N LYS A 22 7.09 -13.97 1.69
CA LYS A 22 7.77 -13.52 2.93
C LYS A 22 8.44 -12.15 2.78
N MET A 23 7.74 -11.22 2.15
CA MET A 23 8.21 -9.86 1.93
C MET A 23 8.50 -9.17 3.26
N ASP A 24 9.52 -8.30 3.25
CA ASP A 24 9.75 -7.36 4.34
C ASP A 24 8.51 -6.44 4.49
N PRO A 25 7.94 -6.29 5.70
CA PRO A 25 6.76 -5.47 5.93
C PRO A 25 6.89 -4.01 5.50
N GLU A 26 8.10 -3.44 5.50
CA GLU A 26 8.32 -2.04 5.07
C GLU A 26 8.00 -1.84 3.57
N LEU A 27 8.00 -2.92 2.78
CA LEU A 27 7.76 -2.86 1.34
C LEU A 27 6.34 -2.45 0.97
N TRP A 28 5.37 -2.59 1.87
CA TRP A 28 3.99 -2.15 1.63
C TRP A 28 3.89 -0.64 1.43
N SER A 29 4.61 0.14 2.25
CA SER A 29 4.73 1.59 2.05
C SER A 29 5.67 1.94 0.89
N ALA A 30 6.83 1.26 0.80
CA ALA A 30 7.87 1.57 -0.19
C ALA A 30 7.40 1.38 -1.65
N PHE A 31 6.43 0.49 -1.89
CA PHE A 31 5.81 0.29 -3.20
C PHE A 31 5.31 1.61 -3.81
N PHE A 32 4.70 2.48 -3.02
CA PHE A 32 4.12 3.72 -3.53
C PHE A 32 5.19 4.71 -3.98
N THR A 33 6.36 4.73 -3.35
CA THR A 33 7.52 5.50 -3.84
C THR A 33 7.95 5.00 -5.21
N VAL A 34 8.10 3.68 -5.39
CA VAL A 34 8.47 3.07 -6.68
C VAL A 34 7.41 3.39 -7.74
N TYR A 35 6.13 3.23 -7.41
CA TYR A 35 5.03 3.45 -8.34
C TYR A 35 4.89 4.91 -8.77
N VAL A 36 4.99 5.86 -7.83
CA VAL A 36 4.96 7.30 -8.15
C VAL A 36 6.13 7.71 -9.03
N ASN A 37 7.33 7.17 -8.78
CA ASN A 37 8.50 7.41 -9.62
C ASN A 37 8.31 6.85 -11.03
N PHE A 38 7.70 5.66 -11.16
CA PHE A 38 7.32 5.10 -12.44
C PHE A 38 6.30 5.97 -13.19
N LEU A 39 5.26 6.47 -12.51
CA LEU A 39 4.29 7.37 -13.14
C LEU A 39 4.97 8.65 -13.65
N ALA A 40 5.86 9.23 -12.85
CA ALA A 40 6.63 10.42 -13.24
C ALA A 40 7.57 10.15 -14.42
N SER A 41 8.04 8.90 -14.61
CA SER A 41 8.83 8.52 -15.78
C SER A 41 7.99 8.30 -17.04
N ARG A 42 6.66 8.26 -16.94
CA ARG A 42 5.72 8.08 -18.07
C ARG A 42 5.00 9.36 -18.48
N GLY A 43 5.03 10.38 -17.64
CA GLY A 43 4.46 11.69 -17.94
C GLY A 43 4.45 12.61 -16.72
N PRO A 44 3.98 13.86 -16.90
CA PRO A 44 3.85 14.81 -15.80
C PRO A 44 2.90 14.27 -14.72
N LEU A 45 3.32 14.38 -13.46
CA LEU A 45 2.53 14.03 -12.28
C LEU A 45 2.48 15.27 -11.37
N SER A 46 1.29 15.82 -11.16
CA SER A 46 1.10 17.03 -10.38
C SER A 46 1.37 16.80 -8.89
N ASP A 47 1.61 17.88 -8.15
CA ASP A 47 1.83 17.80 -6.70
C ASP A 47 0.60 17.24 -5.97
N ASP A 48 -0.60 17.59 -6.42
CA ASP A 48 -1.84 17.05 -5.84
C ASP A 48 -1.98 15.56 -6.08
N GLN A 49 -1.59 15.07 -7.27
CA GLN A 49 -1.56 13.63 -7.55
C GLN A 49 -0.52 12.91 -6.68
N ARG A 50 0.67 13.51 -6.47
CA ARG A 50 1.70 12.94 -5.59
C ARG A 50 1.21 12.86 -4.14
N LYS A 51 0.56 13.91 -3.65
CA LYS A 51 -0.05 13.93 -2.31
C LYS A 51 -1.16 12.89 -2.19
N ALA A 52 -1.99 12.74 -3.22
CA ALA A 52 -3.05 11.72 -3.24
C ALA A 52 -2.47 10.29 -3.18
N TRP A 53 -1.41 10.00 -3.93
CA TRP A 53 -0.71 8.72 -3.84
C TRP A 53 -0.05 8.49 -2.48
N ALA A 54 0.55 9.53 -1.89
CA ALA A 54 1.13 9.44 -0.54
C ALA A 54 0.06 9.12 0.51
N GLN A 55 -1.09 9.80 0.45
CA GLN A 55 -2.21 9.52 1.36
C GLN A 55 -2.79 8.13 1.15
N LEU A 56 -2.96 7.69 -0.10
CA LEU A 56 -3.46 6.35 -0.41
C LEU A 56 -2.47 5.27 0.06
N GLY A 57 -1.17 5.48 -0.14
CA GLY A 57 -0.13 4.57 0.32
C GLY A 57 -0.09 4.45 1.84
N LYS A 58 -0.26 5.56 2.56
CA LYS A 58 -0.39 5.55 4.03
C LYS A 58 -1.57 4.71 4.50
N VAL A 59 -2.77 4.91 3.94
CA VAL A 59 -3.97 4.14 4.34
C VAL A 59 -3.82 2.65 3.98
N PHE A 60 -3.18 2.36 2.84
CA PHE A 60 -2.91 0.98 2.43
C PHE A 60 -1.95 0.29 3.40
N ASP A 61 -0.84 0.93 3.71
CA ASP A 61 0.17 0.40 4.63
C ASP A 61 -0.41 0.18 6.03
N GLU A 62 -1.13 1.17 6.59
CA GLU A 62 -1.81 1.04 7.89
C GLU A 62 -2.69 -0.22 7.97
N GLU A 63 -3.47 -0.50 6.92
CA GLU A 63 -4.30 -1.70 6.86
C GLU A 63 -3.47 -2.98 6.72
N CYS A 64 -2.43 -2.96 5.88
CA CYS A 64 -1.54 -4.10 5.69
C CYS A 64 -0.81 -4.47 6.99
N GLN A 65 -0.27 -3.49 7.73
CA GLN A 65 0.43 -3.73 8.99
C GLN A 65 -0.53 -4.27 10.07
N SER A 66 -1.75 -3.70 10.16
CA SER A 66 -2.77 -4.20 11.09
C SER A 66 -3.13 -5.66 10.80
N HIS A 67 -3.34 -6.00 9.52
CA HIS A 67 -3.69 -7.36 9.11
C HIS A 67 -2.53 -8.36 9.29
N LEU A 68 -1.29 -7.96 9.01
CA LEU A 68 -0.10 -8.77 9.30
C LEU A 68 0.00 -9.10 10.79
N LYS A 69 -0.25 -8.11 11.65
CA LYS A 69 -0.29 -8.31 13.10
C LYS A 69 -1.38 -9.29 13.53
N GLU A 70 -2.59 -9.18 12.98
CA GLU A 70 -3.70 -10.12 13.24
C GLU A 70 -3.37 -11.56 12.81
N LEU A 71 -2.61 -11.72 11.73
CA LEU A 71 -2.13 -13.02 11.24
C LEU A 71 -0.93 -13.59 12.00
N GLY A 72 -0.36 -12.83 12.95
CA GLY A 72 0.88 -13.23 13.65
C GLY A 72 2.12 -13.24 12.75
N LEU A 73 2.11 -12.42 11.69
CA LEU A 73 3.22 -12.27 10.74
C LEU A 73 4.11 -11.05 11.11
N PRO A 74 5.35 -10.97 10.59
CA PRO A 74 6.18 -9.79 10.74
C PRO A 74 5.44 -8.52 10.29
N HIS A 75 5.57 -7.44 11.06
CA HIS A 75 4.94 -6.12 10.85
C HIS A 75 5.83 -5.03 11.47
N CYS A 76 5.63 -3.78 11.05
CA CYS A 76 6.37 -2.60 11.54
C CYS A 76 5.43 -1.49 12.03
#